data_AF-A0A0K9YKV3-F1
#
_entry.id   AF-A0A0K9YKV3-F1
#
_cell.length_a   1.000
_cell.length_b   1.000
_cell.length_c   1.000
_cell.angle_alpha   90.00
_cell.angle_beta   90.00
_cell.angle_gamma   90.00
#
_symmetry.space_group_name_H-M   'P 1'
#
loop_
_entity.id
_entity.type
_entity.pdbx_description
1 polymer ?
#
loop_
_entity_poly.entity_id
_entity_poly.type
_entity_poly.pdbx_seq_one_letter_code
_entity_poly.pdbx_strand_id
1 'polypeptide(L)'
;MSISSLPQIVSEEEWQVARQKLLVKEKELTRALDALAAERRRLPMVRIEKDYVFEGPNGTASLLDLFDGRRQLIVYHFMMAPGSDHRCRGCSSFVDNIGHLAHLHARDTSLILVSPAPFTQIEPFQKRMGWTIPWFSSNGDNFNIDCGAGKGFGLSIFLRDDDSVFRTYYSTARGVDRIRADFNFLDLTPYGRQEDWEDSPEGWPQTPPYIWWRLHDEYEV
;
A
#
# COMPACT_ATOMS: atom_id res chain seq x y z
N MET A 1 -12.49 -40.12 4.08
CA MET A 1 -13.46 -39.14 4.60
C MET A 1 -13.53 -38.02 3.57
N SER A 2 -14.71 -37.54 3.20
CA SER A 2 -14.82 -36.38 2.30
C SER A 2 -14.23 -35.18 3.04
N ILE A 3 -13.15 -34.61 2.51
CA ILE A 3 -12.58 -33.37 3.01
C ILE A 3 -13.61 -32.29 2.69
N SER A 4 -14.27 -31.76 3.71
CA SER A 4 -15.28 -30.71 3.58
C SER A 4 -14.57 -29.36 3.60
N SER A 5 -14.65 -28.59 2.52
CA SER A 5 -14.12 -27.22 2.43
C SER A 5 -15.06 -26.19 3.08
N LEU A 6 -15.70 -26.54 4.20
CA LEU A 6 -16.67 -25.69 4.91
C LEU A 6 -16.36 -25.67 6.40
N PRO A 7 -16.51 -24.52 7.08
CA PRO A 7 -16.42 -24.44 8.54
C PRO A 7 -17.40 -25.40 9.22
N GLN A 8 -17.08 -25.81 10.46
CA GLN A 8 -18.00 -26.60 11.26
C GLN A 8 -19.29 -25.81 11.53
N ILE A 9 -20.44 -26.45 11.28
CA ILE A 9 -21.76 -25.92 11.65
C ILE A 9 -21.99 -26.21 13.13
N VAL A 10 -22.30 -25.16 13.91
CA VAL A 10 -22.52 -25.19 15.36
C VAL A 10 -23.75 -24.35 15.71
N SER A 11 -24.19 -24.39 16.98
CA SER A 11 -25.24 -23.49 17.45
C SER A 11 -24.75 -22.04 17.54
N GLU A 12 -25.68 -21.07 17.59
CA GLU A 12 -25.34 -19.65 17.77
C GLU A 12 -24.56 -19.44 19.09
N GLU A 13 -24.95 -20.12 20.16
CA GLU A 13 -24.29 -20.01 21.46
C GLU A 13 -22.84 -20.52 21.41
N GLU A 14 -22.60 -21.67 20.76
CA GLU A 14 -21.26 -22.22 20.56
C GLU A 14 -20.40 -21.28 19.70
N TRP A 15 -20.97 -20.72 18.64
CA TRP A 15 -20.31 -19.73 17.79
C TRP A 15 -19.94 -18.46 18.57
N GLN A 16 -20.85 -17.92 19.37
CA GLN A 16 -20.60 -16.72 20.20
C GLN A 16 -19.47 -16.95 21.20
N VAL A 17 -19.42 -18.13 21.84
CA VAL A 17 -18.32 -18.49 22.74
C VAL A 17 -16.98 -18.55 22.00
N ALA A 18 -16.93 -19.16 20.80
CA ALA A 18 -15.72 -19.22 19.99
C ALA A 18 -15.27 -17.82 19.52
N ARG A 19 -16.20 -17.01 19.00
CA ARG A 19 -15.96 -15.64 18.56
C ARG A 19 -15.47 -14.74 19.70
N GLN A 20 -16.04 -14.87 20.90
CA GLN A 20 -15.61 -14.09 22.06
C GLN A 20 -14.17 -14.45 22.51
N LYS A 21 -13.76 -15.72 22.37
CA LYS A 21 -12.37 -16.14 22.59
C LYS A 21 -11.43 -15.52 21.56
N LEU A 22 -11.82 -15.49 20.28
CA LEU A 22 -11.03 -14.87 19.21
C LEU A 22 -10.88 -13.35 19.43
N LEU A 23 -11.95 -12.67 19.84
CA LEU A 23 -11.97 -11.22 20.08
C LEU A 23 -10.91 -10.76 21.10
N VAL A 24 -10.52 -11.62 22.05
CA VAL A 24 -9.41 -11.30 22.98
C VAL A 24 -8.11 -11.09 22.20
N LYS A 25 -7.78 -12.00 21.27
CA LYS A 25 -6.59 -11.90 20.42
C LYS A 25 -6.64 -10.70 19.48
N GLU A 26 -7.82 -10.39 18.92
CA GLU A 26 -8.00 -9.21 18.07
C GLU A 26 -7.73 -7.91 18.85
N LYS A 27 -8.17 -7.85 20.11
CA LYS A 27 -7.90 -6.71 21.01
C LYS A 27 -6.43 -6.63 21.43
N GLU A 28 -5.74 -7.75 21.59
CA GLU A 28 -4.29 -7.78 21.83
C GLU A 28 -3.54 -7.22 20.63
N LEU A 29 -3.88 -7.67 19.42
CA LEU A 29 -3.32 -7.14 18.18
C LEU A 29 -3.56 -5.63 18.04
N THR A 30 -4.76 -5.14 18.38
CA THR A 30 -5.07 -3.71 18.36
C THR A 30 -4.08 -2.92 19.23
N ARG A 31 -3.84 -3.35 20.46
CA ARG A 31 -2.88 -2.70 21.37
C ARG A 31 -1.44 -2.82 20.88
N ALA A 32 -1.08 -3.95 20.29
CA ALA A 32 0.24 -4.15 19.70
C ALA A 32 0.48 -3.18 18.53
N LEU A 33 -0.54 -2.93 17.71
CA LEU A 33 -0.47 -1.95 16.62
C LEU A 33 -0.35 -0.51 17.16
N ASP A 34 -1.05 -0.17 18.24
CA ASP A 34 -0.89 1.13 18.91
C ASP A 34 0.55 1.34 19.42
N ALA A 35 1.13 0.29 20.04
CA ALA A 35 2.50 0.29 20.51
C ALA A 35 3.49 0.46 19.35
N LEU A 36 3.32 -0.32 18.27
CA LEU A 36 4.15 -0.21 17.06
C LEU A 36 4.05 1.18 16.41
N ALA A 37 2.85 1.76 16.36
CA ALA A 37 2.66 3.12 15.87
C ALA A 37 3.41 4.14 16.74
N ALA A 38 3.43 3.95 18.06
CA ALA A 38 4.21 4.79 18.95
C ALA A 38 5.73 4.62 18.72
N GLU A 39 6.22 3.41 18.46
CA GLU A 39 7.62 3.18 18.10
C GLU A 39 8.01 3.87 16.80
N ARG A 40 7.16 3.81 15.76
CA ARG A 40 7.38 4.53 14.49
C ARG A 40 7.54 6.04 14.70
N ARG A 41 6.74 6.65 15.60
CA ARG A 41 6.86 8.08 15.96
C ARG A 41 8.18 8.42 16.68
N ARG A 42 8.92 7.43 17.18
CA ARG A 42 10.21 7.61 17.87
C ARG A 42 11.42 7.31 16.99
N LEU A 43 11.21 6.90 15.74
CA LEU A 43 12.32 6.67 14.81
C LEU A 43 13.08 7.98 14.56
N PRO A 44 14.42 7.94 14.44
CA PRO A 44 15.17 9.08 13.94
C PRO A 44 14.83 9.32 12.47
N MET A 45 15.08 10.55 12.01
CA MET A 45 14.85 10.95 10.63
C MET A 45 16.16 11.32 9.93
N VAL A 46 16.21 11.14 8.61
CA VAL A 46 17.39 11.45 7.78
C VAL A 46 17.04 12.59 6.84
N ARG A 47 17.85 13.65 6.85
CA ARG A 47 17.68 14.80 5.94
C ARG A 47 17.92 14.36 4.50
N ILE A 48 17.08 14.85 3.59
CA ILE A 48 17.23 14.70 2.15
C ILE A 48 18.00 15.92 1.63
N GLU A 49 19.25 15.72 1.23
CA GLU A 49 20.12 16.78 0.73
C GLU A 49 20.07 16.95 -0.80
N LYS A 50 19.51 15.96 -1.51
CA LYS A 50 19.49 15.94 -2.97
C LYS A 50 18.24 16.63 -3.49
N ASP A 51 18.45 17.55 -4.44
CA ASP A 51 17.39 18.22 -5.17
C ASP A 51 16.83 17.28 -6.24
N TYR A 52 15.75 16.57 -5.90
CA TYR A 52 15.01 15.74 -6.85
C TYR A 52 14.05 16.57 -7.68
N VAL A 53 13.89 16.18 -8.94
CA VAL A 53 13.06 16.86 -9.93
C VAL A 53 12.08 15.85 -10.50
N PHE A 54 10.80 16.14 -10.35
CA PHE A 54 9.70 15.30 -10.78
C PHE A 54 8.96 15.94 -11.94
N GLU A 55 8.27 15.13 -12.72
CA GLU A 55 7.30 15.58 -13.73
C GLU A 55 5.91 15.10 -13.34
N GLY A 56 4.94 16.00 -13.34
CA GLY A 56 3.55 15.70 -13.00
C GLY A 56 2.56 16.45 -13.90
N PRO A 57 1.26 16.43 -13.55
CA PRO A 57 0.21 17.01 -14.38
C PRO A 57 0.35 18.52 -14.63
N ASN A 58 1.06 19.22 -13.74
CA ASN A 58 1.30 20.67 -13.83
C ASN A 58 2.73 21.01 -14.29
N GLY A 59 3.45 20.04 -14.85
CA GLY A 59 4.86 20.18 -15.26
C GLY A 59 5.83 19.76 -14.17
N THR A 60 6.98 20.45 -14.11
CA THR A 60 8.08 20.12 -13.20
C THR A 60 7.76 20.47 -11.75
N ALA A 61 8.15 19.59 -10.81
CA ALA A 61 7.98 19.78 -9.37
C ALA A 61 9.26 19.37 -8.61
N SER A 62 9.55 20.04 -7.50
CA SER A 62 10.55 19.61 -6.51
C SER A 62 9.95 18.63 -5.51
N LEU A 63 10.77 17.96 -4.69
CA LEU A 63 10.26 17.15 -3.57
C LEU A 63 9.41 17.96 -2.59
N LEU A 64 9.73 19.25 -2.39
CA LEU A 64 8.98 20.12 -1.49
C LEU A 64 7.58 20.41 -2.04
N ASP A 65 7.44 20.57 -3.35
CA ASP A 65 6.15 20.81 -4.01
C ASP A 65 5.20 19.61 -3.86
N LEU A 66 5.73 18.38 -3.79
CA LEU A 66 4.93 17.17 -3.60
C LEU A 66 4.18 17.13 -2.26
N PHE A 67 4.60 17.94 -1.28
CA PHE A 67 3.88 18.10 -0.03
C PHE A 67 2.56 18.86 -0.20
N ASP A 68 2.36 19.62 -1.28
CA ASP A 68 1.13 20.40 -1.52
C ASP A 68 0.75 21.28 -0.31
N GLY A 69 1.76 21.99 0.23
CA GLY A 69 1.63 22.87 1.39
C GLY A 69 1.47 22.17 2.75
N ARG A 70 1.41 20.84 2.80
CA ARG A 70 1.26 20.07 4.05
C ARG A 70 2.60 19.71 4.69
N ARG A 71 2.63 19.37 5.97
CA ARG A 71 3.88 19.02 6.67
C ARG A 71 4.34 17.59 6.43
N GLN A 72 3.44 16.67 6.13
CA GLN A 72 3.74 15.26 5.97
C GLN A 72 3.46 14.79 4.54
N LEU A 73 4.30 13.89 4.04
CA LEU A 73 4.16 13.31 2.71
C LEU A 73 4.34 11.80 2.78
N ILE A 74 3.34 11.08 2.26
CA ILE A 74 3.38 9.64 2.02
C ILE A 74 3.64 9.45 0.53
N VAL A 75 4.70 8.71 0.19
CA VAL A 75 5.01 8.35 -1.20
C VAL A 75 4.92 6.85 -1.36
N TYR A 76 4.01 6.39 -2.22
CA TYR A 76 4.04 5.02 -2.71
C TYR A 76 4.88 4.94 -3.98
N HIS A 77 5.93 4.14 -3.93
CA HIS A 77 6.80 3.87 -5.08
C HIS A 77 6.13 2.80 -5.96
N PHE A 78 5.43 3.26 -7.00
CA PHE A 78 4.73 2.36 -7.92
C PHE A 78 5.72 1.79 -8.94
N MET A 79 5.71 0.47 -9.10
CA MET A 79 6.57 -0.24 -10.06
C MET A 79 6.13 0.01 -11.51
N MET A 80 6.79 0.98 -12.14
CA MET A 80 6.70 1.21 -13.59
C MET A 80 8.07 1.70 -14.09
N ALA A 81 8.77 0.84 -14.81
CA ALA A 81 10.09 1.16 -15.35
C ALA A 81 9.97 1.93 -16.68
N PRO A 82 10.94 2.80 -17.03
CA PRO A 82 10.97 3.50 -18.31
C PRO A 82 10.89 2.53 -19.49
N GLY A 83 9.97 2.79 -20.43
CA GLY A 83 9.82 1.99 -21.65
C GLY A 83 9.23 0.59 -21.45
N SER A 84 8.75 0.27 -20.24
CA SER A 84 8.12 -1.02 -19.96
C SER A 84 6.61 -0.99 -20.20
N ASP A 85 6.11 -1.99 -20.93
CA ASP A 85 4.66 -2.24 -21.05
C ASP A 85 4.08 -2.96 -19.83
N HIS A 86 4.92 -3.41 -18.90
CA HIS A 86 4.44 -4.05 -17.68
C HIS A 86 3.62 -3.08 -16.82
N ARG A 87 2.45 -3.53 -16.37
CA ARG A 87 1.62 -2.85 -15.37
C ARG A 87 1.58 -3.71 -14.12
N CYS A 88 2.19 -3.24 -13.05
CA CYS A 88 2.32 -4.03 -11.83
C CYS A 88 0.93 -4.26 -11.20
N ARG A 89 0.45 -5.51 -11.27
CA ARG A 89 -0.87 -5.90 -10.72
C ARG A 89 -0.97 -5.65 -9.22
N GLY A 90 0.10 -5.94 -8.47
CA GLY A 90 0.15 -5.68 -7.03
C GLY A 90 0.10 -4.20 -6.67
N CYS A 91 0.87 -3.35 -7.38
CA CYS A 91 0.80 -1.91 -7.18
C CYS A 91 -0.56 -1.34 -7.60
N SER A 92 -1.15 -1.84 -8.69
CA SER A 92 -2.45 -1.37 -9.16
C SER A 92 -3.55 -1.68 -8.16
N SER A 93 -3.59 -2.93 -7.70
CA SER A 93 -4.50 -3.35 -6.64
C SER A 93 -4.28 -2.57 -5.34
N PHE A 94 -3.04 -2.23 -4.97
CA PHE A 94 -2.80 -1.31 -3.85
C PHE A 94 -3.45 0.06 -4.05
N VAL A 95 -3.31 0.68 -5.23
CA VAL A 95 -3.89 2.00 -5.51
C VAL A 95 -5.42 1.95 -5.52
N ASP A 96 -6.02 0.85 -5.98
CA ASP A 96 -7.48 0.62 -5.94
C ASP A 96 -8.05 0.65 -4.51
N ASN A 97 -7.21 0.47 -3.49
CA ASN A 97 -7.61 0.52 -2.08
C ASN A 97 -7.54 1.93 -1.47
N ILE A 98 -7.01 2.92 -2.19
CA ILE A 98 -6.84 4.27 -1.67
C ILE A 98 -8.18 5.01 -1.72
N GLY A 99 -8.73 5.29 -0.55
CA GLY A 99 -9.94 6.09 -0.39
C GLY A 99 -9.72 7.60 -0.54
N HIS A 100 -10.74 8.37 -0.16
CA HIS A 100 -10.73 9.82 -0.28
C HIS A 100 -9.64 10.48 0.61
N LEU A 101 -8.78 11.32 0.01
CA LEU A 101 -7.61 11.88 0.69
C LEU A 101 -7.92 12.99 1.71
N ALA A 102 -9.13 13.55 1.71
CA ALA A 102 -9.50 14.64 2.64
C ALA A 102 -9.25 14.31 4.11
N HIS A 103 -9.39 13.06 4.53
CA HIS A 103 -9.12 12.67 5.92
C HIS A 103 -7.62 12.74 6.27
N LEU A 104 -6.73 12.47 5.30
CA LEU A 104 -5.29 12.68 5.45
C LEU A 104 -4.96 14.18 5.41
N HIS A 105 -5.57 14.92 4.49
CA HIS A 105 -5.37 16.37 4.36
C HIS A 105 -5.77 17.12 5.64
N ALA A 106 -6.86 16.72 6.29
CA ALA A 106 -7.30 17.25 7.58
C ALA A 106 -6.29 17.01 8.72
N ARG A 107 -5.33 16.10 8.52
CA ARG A 107 -4.19 15.83 9.41
C ARG A 107 -2.86 16.16 8.75
N ASP A 108 -2.85 17.19 7.91
CA ASP A 108 -1.63 17.81 7.39
C ASP A 108 -0.69 16.81 6.71
N THR A 109 -1.29 15.89 5.94
CA THR A 109 -0.61 14.79 5.27
C THR A 109 -1.06 14.66 3.82
N SER A 110 -0.11 14.73 2.90
CA SER A 110 -0.30 14.41 1.47
C SER A 110 0.03 12.94 1.21
N LEU A 111 -0.63 12.32 0.22
CA LEU A 111 -0.32 10.97 -0.24
C LEU A 111 -0.28 10.96 -1.77
N ILE A 112 0.82 10.45 -2.33
CA ILE A 112 1.08 10.46 -3.77
C ILE A 112 1.66 9.11 -4.25
N LEU A 113 1.67 8.94 -5.56
CA LEU A 113 2.42 7.89 -6.25
C LEU A 113 3.66 8.47 -6.94
N VAL A 114 4.75 7.70 -6.98
CA VAL A 114 5.93 8.04 -7.78
C VAL A 114 6.41 6.82 -8.55
N SER A 115 6.69 6.99 -9.85
CA SER A 115 7.27 5.95 -10.69
C SER A 115 8.48 6.44 -11.49
N PRO A 116 9.47 5.56 -11.77
CA PRO A 116 10.60 5.90 -12.63
C PRO A 116 10.24 6.14 -14.10
N ALA A 117 9.09 5.66 -14.58
CA ALA A 117 8.67 5.85 -15.98
C ALA A 117 8.37 7.32 -16.32
N PRO A 118 8.58 7.77 -17.57
CA PRO A 118 8.21 9.11 -18.02
C PRO A 118 6.73 9.42 -17.76
N PHE A 119 6.41 10.69 -17.51
CA PHE A 119 5.02 11.08 -17.22
C PHE A 119 4.07 10.77 -18.38
N THR A 120 4.56 10.86 -19.63
CA THR A 120 3.82 10.47 -20.84
C THR A 120 3.41 8.99 -20.88
N GLN A 121 4.06 8.13 -20.10
CA GLN A 121 3.70 6.73 -19.92
C GLN A 121 2.76 6.53 -18.71
N ILE A 122 2.95 7.32 -17.65
CA ILE A 122 2.13 7.26 -16.42
C ILE A 122 0.71 7.75 -16.68
N GLU A 123 0.57 8.94 -17.26
CA GLU A 123 -0.72 9.64 -17.35
C GLU A 123 -1.81 8.82 -18.10
N PRO A 124 -1.53 8.17 -19.24
CA PRO A 124 -2.52 7.33 -19.91
C PRO A 124 -2.97 6.14 -19.07
N PHE A 125 -2.05 5.52 -18.32
CA PHE A 125 -2.39 4.39 -17.47
C PHE A 125 -3.21 4.83 -16.26
N GLN A 126 -2.85 5.95 -15.62
CA GLN A 126 -3.65 6.54 -14.57
C GLN A 126 -5.09 6.84 -15.03
N LYS A 127 -5.24 7.42 -16.23
CA LYS A 127 -6.55 7.69 -16.86
C LYS A 127 -7.34 6.40 -17.11
N ARG A 128 -6.71 5.35 -17.64
CA ARG A 128 -7.34 4.03 -17.84
C ARG A 128 -7.91 3.49 -16.54
N MET A 129 -7.16 3.57 -15.45
CA MET A 129 -7.56 3.06 -14.13
C MET A 129 -8.50 4.00 -13.35
N GLY A 130 -8.84 5.18 -13.89
CA GLY A 130 -9.74 6.13 -13.24
C GLY A 130 -9.20 6.72 -11.91
N TRP A 131 -7.91 6.60 -11.64
CA TRP A 131 -7.33 7.04 -10.37
C TRP A 131 -7.10 8.56 -10.32
N THR A 132 -7.48 9.18 -9.20
CA THR A 132 -7.38 10.64 -8.99
C THR A 132 -6.24 11.05 -8.05
N ILE A 133 -5.56 10.08 -7.44
CA ILE A 133 -4.37 10.29 -6.62
C ILE A 133 -3.26 10.98 -7.44
N PRO A 134 -2.55 12.00 -6.90
CA PRO A 134 -1.43 12.60 -7.61
C PRO A 134 -0.34 11.57 -7.89
N TRP A 135 0.11 11.49 -9.15
CA TRP A 135 1.17 10.59 -9.58
C TRP A 135 2.24 11.37 -10.34
N PHE A 136 3.48 11.24 -9.88
CA PHE A 136 4.63 11.92 -10.44
C PHE A 136 5.63 10.92 -11.04
N SER A 137 6.29 11.36 -12.11
CA SER A 137 7.44 10.71 -12.72
C SER A 137 8.71 11.19 -12.02
N SER A 138 9.57 10.24 -11.65
CA SER A 138 10.96 10.49 -11.22
C SER A 138 11.95 10.13 -12.35
N ASN A 139 11.48 10.11 -13.59
CA ASN A 139 12.30 9.71 -14.73
C ASN A 139 13.48 10.67 -14.91
N GLY A 140 14.68 10.10 -15.04
CA GLY A 140 15.92 10.88 -15.12
C GLY A 140 16.59 11.15 -13.77
N ASP A 141 15.97 10.73 -12.66
CA ASP A 141 16.55 10.76 -11.33
C ASP A 141 16.65 9.35 -10.69
N ASN A 142 17.20 9.28 -9.48
CA ASN A 142 17.35 8.04 -8.71
C ASN A 142 16.47 8.02 -7.44
N PHE A 143 15.43 8.85 -7.35
CA PHE A 143 14.63 9.04 -6.13
C PHE A 143 14.11 7.71 -5.56
N ASN A 144 13.52 6.85 -6.39
CA ASN A 144 13.02 5.55 -5.94
C ASN A 144 14.13 4.63 -5.43
N ILE A 145 15.32 4.67 -6.05
CA ILE A 145 16.48 3.87 -5.64
C ILE A 145 17.04 4.39 -4.31
N ASP A 146 17.25 5.70 -4.20
CA ASP A 146 17.76 6.38 -3.01
C ASP A 146 16.79 6.23 -1.82
N CYS A 147 15.49 6.07 -2.10
CA CYS A 147 14.46 5.76 -1.11
C CYS A 147 14.46 4.30 -0.62
N GLY A 148 15.20 3.41 -1.29
CA GLY A 148 15.28 1.98 -0.95
C GLY A 148 14.28 1.08 -1.69
N ALA A 149 13.46 1.63 -2.60
CA ALA A 149 12.53 0.83 -3.41
C ALA A 149 13.26 0.01 -4.48
N GLY A 150 14.38 0.52 -5.00
CA GLY A 150 15.15 -0.14 -6.05
C GLY A 150 14.29 -0.40 -7.29
N LYS A 151 14.17 -1.68 -7.69
CA LYS A 151 13.27 -2.12 -8.78
C LYS A 151 11.88 -2.56 -8.29
N GLY A 152 11.66 -2.59 -6.98
CA GLY A 152 10.41 -3.00 -6.35
C GLY A 152 9.50 -1.82 -6.02
N PHE A 153 8.43 -2.12 -5.29
CA PHE A 153 7.57 -1.11 -4.68
C PHE A 153 8.02 -0.81 -3.25
N GLY A 154 7.50 0.29 -2.70
CA GLY A 154 7.76 0.67 -1.32
C GLY A 154 6.88 1.83 -0.88
N LEU A 155 6.91 2.13 0.40
CA LEU A 155 6.18 3.24 1.01
C LEU A 155 7.16 4.07 1.83
N SER A 156 7.42 5.29 1.40
CA SER A 156 8.27 6.25 2.11
C SER A 156 7.42 7.31 2.79
N ILE A 157 7.80 7.69 4.00
CA ILE A 157 7.17 8.79 4.74
C ILE A 157 8.19 9.89 4.96
N PHE A 158 7.78 11.12 4.66
CA PHE A 158 8.59 12.31 4.82
C PHE A 158 7.88 13.34 5.71
N LEU A 159 8.70 14.14 6.38
CA LEU A 159 8.30 15.32 7.13
C LEU A 159 9.07 16.51 6.56
N ARG A 160 8.38 17.64 6.36
CA ARG A 160 9.04 18.92 6.11
C ARG A 160 9.07 19.80 7.35
N ASP A 161 10.17 20.50 7.50
CA ASP A 161 10.36 21.60 8.45
C ASP A 161 10.89 22.79 7.65
N ASP A 162 10.04 23.80 7.46
CA ASP A 162 10.20 24.84 6.44
C ASP A 162 10.53 24.24 5.06
N ASP A 163 11.72 24.52 4.53
CA ASP A 163 12.21 24.04 3.23
C ASP A 163 13.09 22.79 3.35
N SER A 164 13.32 22.29 4.57
CA SER A 164 14.08 21.06 4.81
C SER A 164 13.17 19.84 4.80
N VAL A 165 13.56 18.80 4.06
CA VAL A 165 12.81 17.54 3.98
C VAL A 165 13.58 16.42 4.68
N PHE A 166 12.85 15.61 5.45
CA PHE A 166 13.41 14.47 6.17
C PHE A 166 12.62 13.21 5.86
N ARG A 167 13.31 12.10 5.59
CA ARG A 167 12.70 10.76 5.56
C ARG A 167 12.60 10.23 6.98
N THR A 168 11.40 9.83 7.38
CA THR A 168 11.09 9.39 8.76
C THR A 168 10.79 7.89 8.84
N TYR A 169 10.29 7.29 7.77
CA TYR A 169 9.95 5.87 7.73
C TYR A 169 9.99 5.32 6.31
N TYR A 170 10.24 4.02 6.19
CA TYR A 170 10.17 3.26 4.95
C TYR A 170 9.64 1.84 5.22
N SER A 171 8.82 1.31 4.31
CA SER A 171 8.38 -0.09 4.34
C SER A 171 8.20 -0.65 2.92
N THR A 172 8.25 -1.97 2.79
CA THR A 172 8.08 -2.69 1.52
C THR A 172 7.56 -4.11 1.78
N ALA A 173 7.40 -4.91 0.73
CA ALA A 173 6.87 -6.27 0.78
C ALA A 173 5.55 -6.31 1.58
N ARG A 174 5.35 -7.32 2.42
CA ARG A 174 4.14 -7.46 3.25
C ARG A 174 3.94 -6.35 4.29
N GLY A 175 4.92 -5.46 4.47
CA GLY A 175 4.77 -4.28 5.33
C GLY A 175 3.67 -3.32 4.86
N VAL A 176 3.31 -3.36 3.57
CA VAL A 176 2.20 -2.57 3.00
C VAL A 176 0.88 -3.33 2.94
N ASP A 177 0.83 -4.64 3.26
CA ASP A 177 -0.42 -5.40 3.21
C ASP A 177 -1.47 -4.81 4.15
N ARG A 178 -1.03 -4.31 5.31
CA ARG A 178 -1.92 -3.78 6.35
C ARG A 178 -2.63 -2.49 5.97
N ILE A 179 -2.17 -1.79 4.95
CA ILE A 179 -2.79 -0.56 4.46
C ILE A 179 -3.67 -0.78 3.23
N ARG A 180 -3.93 -2.05 2.86
CA ARG A 180 -4.84 -2.42 1.79
C ARG A 180 -6.15 -2.97 2.35
N ALA A 181 -7.29 -2.44 1.91
CA ALA A 181 -8.59 -2.87 2.41
C ALA A 181 -8.96 -4.27 1.90
N ASP A 182 -8.71 -4.58 0.64
CA ASP A 182 -9.00 -5.87 -0.01
C ASP A 182 -8.44 -7.07 0.78
N PHE A 183 -7.16 -7.03 1.12
CA PHE A 183 -6.48 -8.06 1.87
C PHE A 183 -7.02 -8.17 3.31
N ASN A 184 -7.30 -7.05 3.97
CA ASN A 184 -7.91 -7.10 5.30
C ASN A 184 -9.36 -7.61 5.26
N PHE A 185 -10.11 -7.36 4.18
CA PHE A 185 -11.45 -7.95 4.00
C PHE A 185 -11.38 -9.45 3.74
N LEU A 186 -10.47 -9.90 2.88
CA LEU A 186 -10.26 -11.32 2.60
C LEU A 186 -9.84 -12.09 3.87
N ASP A 187 -8.94 -11.53 4.68
CA ASP A 187 -8.49 -12.10 5.96
C ASP A 187 -9.64 -12.30 6.98
N LEU A 188 -10.77 -11.59 6.82
CA LEU A 188 -11.98 -11.77 7.65
C LEU A 188 -12.91 -12.85 7.10
N THR A 189 -12.74 -13.27 5.85
CA THR A 189 -13.57 -14.32 5.24
C THR A 189 -13.08 -15.72 5.66
N PRO A 190 -13.96 -16.73 5.66
CA PRO A 190 -13.58 -18.08 6.06
C PRO A 190 -12.42 -18.68 5.25
N TYR A 191 -12.27 -18.28 3.98
CA TYR A 191 -11.26 -18.84 3.07
C TYR A 191 -9.98 -18.00 2.98
N GLY A 192 -9.88 -16.89 3.73
CA GLY A 192 -8.71 -16.01 3.68
C GLY A 192 -8.46 -15.45 2.29
N ARG A 193 -7.18 -15.23 1.97
CA ARG A 193 -6.72 -14.79 0.64
C ARG A 193 -6.58 -15.95 -0.35
N GLN A 194 -6.72 -17.18 0.12
CA GLN A 194 -6.56 -18.42 -0.65
C GLN A 194 -5.14 -18.57 -1.21
N GLU A 195 -4.14 -18.21 -0.41
CA GLU A 195 -2.73 -18.33 -0.75
C GLU A 195 -2.07 -19.46 0.05
N ASP A 196 -1.19 -20.22 -0.60
CA ASP A 196 -0.49 -21.40 -0.07
C ASP A 196 0.43 -21.13 1.14
N TRP A 197 0.82 -19.88 1.40
CA TRP A 197 1.53 -19.50 2.62
C TRP A 197 0.62 -19.32 3.84
N GLU A 198 -0.70 -19.20 3.64
CA GLU A 198 -1.66 -19.05 4.74
C GLU A 198 -1.79 -20.37 5.52
N ASP A 199 -1.82 -20.26 6.85
CA ASP A 199 -2.18 -21.37 7.73
C ASP A 199 -3.70 -21.57 7.68
N SER A 200 -4.16 -22.40 6.73
CA SER A 200 -5.57 -22.68 6.48
C SER A 200 -5.92 -24.13 6.87
N PRO A 201 -7.17 -24.40 7.30
CA PRO A 201 -7.63 -25.76 7.54
C PRO A 201 -7.46 -26.67 6.32
N GLU A 202 -7.26 -27.97 6.57
CA GLU A 202 -7.14 -28.95 5.49
C GLU A 202 -8.36 -28.92 4.56
N GLY A 203 -8.11 -28.83 3.25
CA GLY A 203 -9.16 -28.77 2.22
C GLY A 203 -9.63 -27.37 1.84
N TRP A 204 -9.12 -26.32 2.47
CA TRP A 204 -9.42 -24.95 2.04
C TRP A 204 -8.82 -24.67 0.65
N PRO A 205 -9.50 -23.86 -0.18
CA PRO A 205 -8.95 -23.48 -1.47
C PRO A 205 -7.68 -22.66 -1.27
N GLN A 206 -6.57 -23.10 -1.86
CA GLN A 206 -5.31 -22.37 -1.87
C GLN A 206 -4.67 -22.43 -3.26
N THR A 207 -4.03 -21.32 -3.63
CA THR A 207 -3.27 -21.15 -4.88
C THR A 207 -1.92 -20.51 -4.58
N PRO A 208 -0.92 -20.60 -5.47
CA PRO A 208 0.33 -19.86 -5.29
C PRO A 208 0.10 -18.36 -5.10
N PRO A 209 0.95 -17.65 -4.35
CA PRO A 209 0.71 -16.27 -4.03
C PRO A 209 0.94 -15.38 -5.25
N TYR A 210 0.31 -14.21 -5.29
CA TYR A 210 0.49 -13.21 -6.34
C TYR A 210 0.00 -13.59 -7.75
N ILE A 211 -0.77 -14.68 -7.91
CA ILE A 211 -1.24 -15.15 -9.22
C ILE A 211 -2.72 -14.88 -9.50
N TRP A 212 -3.55 -14.68 -8.48
CA TRP A 212 -5.00 -14.65 -8.67
C TRP A 212 -5.50 -13.27 -9.11
N TRP A 213 -4.91 -12.17 -8.60
CA TRP A 213 -5.39 -10.83 -8.92
C TRP A 213 -4.92 -10.31 -10.28
N ARG A 214 -5.72 -9.40 -10.84
CA ARG A 214 -5.56 -8.74 -12.14
C ARG A 214 -5.64 -7.22 -11.96
N LEU A 215 -5.44 -6.46 -13.04
CA LEU A 215 -5.91 -5.07 -13.06
C LEU A 215 -7.44 -5.09 -12.89
N HIS A 216 -8.02 -4.09 -12.23
CA HIS A 216 -9.45 -4.12 -11.91
C HIS A 216 -10.37 -4.18 -13.15
N ASP A 217 -9.87 -3.80 -14.32
CA ASP A 217 -10.58 -3.85 -15.61
C ASP A 217 -10.28 -5.11 -16.44
N GLU A 218 -9.56 -6.09 -15.86
CA GLU A 218 -9.12 -7.33 -16.53
C GLU A 218 -9.67 -8.60 -15.87
N TYR A 219 -10.64 -8.47 -14.96
CA TYR A 219 -11.40 -9.62 -14.45
C TYR A 219 -12.52 -9.99 -15.43
N GLU A 220 -12.76 -11.28 -15.62
CA GLU A 220 -13.97 -11.77 -16.29
C GLU A 220 -15.18 -11.48 -15.38
N VAL A 221 -16.18 -10.78 -15.92
CA VAL A 221 -17.42 -10.39 -15.22
C VAL A 221 -18.53 -11.40 -15.49
#